data_AF-A0A9X4BRK8-F1
#
_entry.id   AF-A0A9X4BRK8-F1
#
_cell.length_a   1.000
_cell.length_b   1.000
_cell.length_c   1.000
_cell.angle_alpha   90.00
_cell.angle_beta   90.00
_cell.angle_gamma   90.00
#
_symmetry.space_group_name_H-M   'P 1'
#
loop_
_entity.id
_entity.type
_entity.pdbx_description
1 polymer ?
#
loop_
_entity_poly.entity_id
_entity_poly.type
_entity_poly.pdbx_seq_one_letter_code
_entity_poly.pdbx_strand_id
1 'polypeptide(L)'
;MQERDAARKSNPEPAAEIKQLAVLDWDDCVRDEKGMTYQLLHNALAITARESEASPLSRAVAQLNKRMQSGLPATDSAPLLMKTQEDFTKHLMVRHHIFSPKIARDFVDKMLPELGKEEAASLAERIHANFKEQYNRSIGKGGPIEKNGVPFPHCEPKLLPGAKELLDKICTPDSRVAVISNRDHDDFSGEVKHMNLLEKVDVISGSTRREKMPEDLQKRIVSALRGDDREVARRTLIEARCYAHPDSNSQSTGRMHIKPDPTRLNRVLEQLKVGKEVPIISYGDQLSDVKQMAGLAKEGWKVKGVIINSQNPDVGKDINVDGIPTAVIDSMKKIDL
;
A
#
# COMPACT_ATOMS: atom_id res chain seq x y z
N MET A 1 -4.56 15.76 -27.76
CA MET A 1 -5.80 15.97 -26.95
C MET A 1 -7.05 15.63 -27.75
N GLN A 2 -7.23 16.12 -28.99
CA GLN A 2 -8.39 15.75 -29.81
C GLN A 2 -8.34 14.31 -30.38
N GLU A 3 -7.18 13.77 -30.76
CA GLU A 3 -7.14 12.44 -31.41
C GLU A 3 -7.44 11.26 -30.47
N ARG A 4 -7.07 11.33 -29.19
CA ARG A 4 -7.29 10.25 -28.21
C ARG A 4 -8.76 10.13 -27.79
N ASP A 5 -9.45 11.26 -27.66
CA ASP A 5 -10.88 11.30 -27.37
C ASP A 5 -11.75 11.18 -28.63
N ALA A 6 -11.27 11.65 -29.80
CA ALA A 6 -11.96 11.46 -31.08
C ALA A 6 -11.95 9.98 -31.50
N ALA A 7 -10.84 9.27 -31.34
CA ALA A 7 -10.79 7.81 -31.57
C ALA A 7 -11.69 7.03 -30.59
N ARG A 8 -12.02 7.59 -29.42
CA ARG A 8 -12.95 6.97 -28.44
C ARG A 8 -14.42 7.34 -28.65
N LYS A 9 -14.74 8.45 -29.33
CA LYS A 9 -16.12 8.98 -29.45
C LYS A 9 -16.71 8.97 -30.86
N SER A 10 -15.92 8.75 -31.91
CA SER A 10 -16.45 8.68 -33.28
C SER A 10 -15.95 7.45 -34.02
N ASN A 11 -16.85 6.47 -34.14
CA ASN A 11 -16.92 5.30 -35.02
C ASN A 11 -16.91 3.95 -34.30
N PRO A 12 -17.73 2.98 -34.74
CA PRO A 12 -17.69 1.59 -34.31
C PRO A 12 -16.48 0.88 -34.96
N GLU A 13 -15.30 1.47 -34.81
CA GLU A 13 -14.07 0.74 -35.11
C GLU A 13 -13.94 -0.39 -34.07
N PRO A 14 -13.51 -1.59 -34.47
CA PRO A 14 -13.21 -2.64 -33.51
C PRO A 14 -12.22 -2.07 -32.50
N ALA A 15 -12.55 -2.19 -31.20
CA ALA A 15 -11.70 -1.69 -30.13
C ALA A 15 -10.25 -2.11 -30.40
N ALA A 16 -9.34 -1.14 -30.49
CA ALA A 16 -7.93 -1.39 -30.83
C ALA A 16 -7.41 -2.61 -30.05
N GLU A 17 -6.87 -3.59 -30.81
CA GLU A 17 -6.39 -4.85 -30.26
C GLU A 17 -5.38 -4.58 -29.14
N ILE A 18 -5.64 -5.15 -27.96
CA ILE A 18 -4.76 -4.97 -26.80
C ILE A 18 -3.55 -5.89 -26.99
N LYS A 19 -2.37 -5.32 -27.18
CA LYS A 19 -1.11 -6.05 -27.35
C LYS A 19 -0.43 -6.40 -26.04
N GLN A 20 -0.73 -5.69 -24.96
CA GLN A 20 -0.22 -6.00 -23.62
C GLN A 20 -1.09 -5.38 -22.51
N LEU A 21 -1.02 -5.98 -21.32
CA LEU A 21 -1.53 -5.42 -20.08
C LEU A 21 -0.39 -5.28 -19.06
N ALA A 22 -0.15 -4.06 -18.58
CA ALA A 22 0.70 -3.81 -17.43
C ALA A 22 -0.15 -3.70 -16.15
N VAL A 23 0.17 -4.48 -15.14
CA VAL A 23 -0.49 -4.47 -13.82
C VAL A 23 0.51 -3.96 -12.80
N LEU A 24 0.34 -2.73 -12.34
CA LEU A 24 1.25 -2.12 -11.37
C LEU A 24 0.65 -2.17 -9.98
N ASP A 25 1.45 -2.60 -9.01
CA ASP A 25 1.21 -2.19 -7.63
C ASP A 25 1.37 -0.68 -7.52
N TRP A 26 0.50 -0.07 -6.71
CA TRP A 26 0.59 1.34 -6.43
C TRP A 26 1.62 1.65 -5.36
N ASP A 27 1.54 0.95 -4.22
CA ASP A 27 2.28 1.30 -3.02
C ASP A 27 3.70 0.75 -3.10
N ASP A 28 4.71 1.63 -2.94
CA ASP A 28 6.15 1.34 -3.02
C ASP A 28 6.63 0.65 -4.30
N CYS A 29 5.79 0.66 -5.34
CA CYS A 29 6.15 0.41 -6.72
C CYS A 29 6.00 1.73 -7.51
N VAL A 30 4.79 2.26 -7.67
CA VAL A 30 4.57 3.54 -8.37
C VAL A 30 4.72 4.76 -7.45
N ARG A 31 4.17 4.70 -6.25
CA ARG A 31 4.11 5.80 -5.28
C ARG A 31 4.95 5.50 -4.04
N ASP A 32 5.70 6.48 -3.53
CA ASP A 32 6.52 6.36 -2.32
C ASP A 32 5.64 6.35 -1.06
N GLU A 33 5.15 5.17 -0.66
CA GLU A 33 4.25 5.01 0.48
C GLU A 33 5.02 5.12 1.79
N LYS A 34 6.12 4.39 1.90
CA LYS A 34 6.91 4.31 3.13
C LYS A 34 7.57 5.65 3.46
N GLY A 35 8.12 6.35 2.46
CA GLY A 35 8.70 7.67 2.65
C GLY A 35 7.67 8.70 3.08
N MET A 36 6.48 8.69 2.49
CA MET A 36 5.38 9.58 2.88
C MET A 36 4.83 9.22 4.27
N THR A 37 4.70 7.93 4.59
CA THR A 37 4.27 7.47 5.92
C THR A 37 5.23 7.94 7.02
N TYR A 38 6.54 7.91 6.78
CA TYR A 38 7.53 8.46 7.69
C TYR A 38 7.26 9.95 7.96
N GLN A 39 7.16 10.76 6.90
CA GLN A 39 6.99 12.21 7.02
C GLN A 39 5.68 12.58 7.73
N LEU A 40 4.58 11.92 7.37
CA LEU A 40 3.28 12.17 7.97
C LEU A 40 3.21 11.75 9.44
N LEU A 41 3.85 10.66 9.85
CA LEU A 41 3.89 10.26 11.26
C LEU A 41 4.71 11.23 12.11
N HIS A 42 5.81 11.76 11.58
CA HIS A 42 6.57 12.83 12.23
C HIS A 42 5.75 14.11 12.40
N ASN A 43 5.00 14.50 11.36
CA ASN A 43 4.07 15.63 11.47
C ASN A 43 2.96 15.36 12.50
N ALA A 44 2.37 14.16 12.49
CA ALA A 44 1.32 13.77 13.43
C ALA A 44 1.81 13.79 14.89
N LEU A 45 3.04 13.34 15.15
CA LEU A 45 3.68 13.46 16.46
C LEU A 45 3.82 14.93 16.89
N ALA A 46 4.31 15.80 16.01
CA ALA A 46 4.46 17.22 16.30
C ALA A 46 3.11 17.92 16.57
N ILE A 47 2.07 17.60 15.79
CA ILE A 47 0.72 18.12 15.98
C ILE A 47 0.17 17.66 17.34
N THR A 48 0.18 16.35 17.59
CA THR A 48 -0.34 15.76 18.84
C THR A 48 0.39 16.31 20.07
N ALA A 49 1.71 16.53 19.96
CA ALA A 49 2.52 17.08 21.04
C ALA A 49 2.19 18.55 21.36
N ARG A 50 1.67 19.32 20.40
CA ARG A 50 1.24 20.71 20.60
C ARG A 50 -0.17 20.81 21.16
N GLU A 51 -1.06 19.90 20.76
CA GLU A 51 -2.43 19.82 21.28
C GLU A 51 -2.46 19.49 22.78
N SER A 52 -1.40 18.89 23.31
CA SER A 52 -1.23 18.58 24.73
C SER A 52 -0.06 19.37 25.32
N GLU A 53 -0.32 20.61 25.75
CA GLU A 53 0.69 21.43 26.44
C GLU A 53 1.29 20.68 27.64
N ALA A 54 2.62 20.65 27.73
CA ALA A 54 3.39 20.01 28.80
C ALA A 54 3.25 18.47 28.94
N SER A 55 2.93 17.75 27.86
CA SER A 55 2.87 16.28 27.90
C SER A 55 4.25 15.61 27.82
N PRO A 56 4.44 14.40 28.41
CA PRO A 56 5.61 13.55 28.16
C PRO A 56 5.95 13.39 26.68
N LEU A 57 4.93 13.41 25.81
CA LEU A 57 5.08 13.38 24.36
C LEU A 57 5.91 14.56 23.83
N SER A 58 5.70 15.79 24.31
CA SER A 58 6.48 16.96 23.85
C SER A 58 7.98 16.77 24.10
N ARG A 59 8.38 16.14 25.22
CA ARG A 59 9.79 15.79 25.50
C ARG A 59 10.30 14.71 24.55
N ALA A 60 9.51 13.65 24.33
CA ALA A 60 9.88 12.58 23.40
C ALA A 60 10.05 13.09 21.96
N VAL A 61 9.18 13.99 21.50
CA VAL A 61 9.30 14.64 20.19
C VAL A 61 10.52 15.54 20.11
N ALA A 62 10.86 16.28 21.16
CA ALA A 62 12.09 17.07 21.21
C ALA A 62 13.35 16.17 21.10
N GLN A 63 13.36 15.03 21.79
CA GLN A 63 14.44 14.04 21.69
C GLN A 63 14.54 13.43 20.29
N LEU A 64 13.40 13.09 19.67
CA LEU A 64 13.32 12.63 18.29
C LEU A 64 13.94 13.65 17.32
N ASN A 65 13.54 14.92 17.43
CA ASN A 65 14.05 16.00 16.58
C ASN A 65 15.56 16.21 16.76
N LYS A 66 16.05 16.19 18.01
CA LYS A 66 17.49 16.28 18.31
C LYS A 66 18.27 15.12 17.69
N ARG A 67 17.71 13.90 17.72
CA ARG A 67 18.32 12.71 17.10
C ARG A 67 18.42 12.89 15.59
N MET A 68 17.34 13.28 14.94
CA MET A 68 17.32 13.49 13.48
C MET A 68 18.36 14.51 13.04
N GLN A 69 18.56 15.58 13.82
CA GLN A 69 19.59 16.59 13.55
C GLN A 69 21.02 16.09 13.79
N SER A 70 21.21 15.13 14.70
CA SER A 70 22.54 14.60 15.02
C SER A 70 23.13 13.68 13.95
N GLY A 71 22.29 13.10 13.08
CA GLY A 71 22.70 12.12 12.08
C GLY A 71 23.19 10.78 12.63
N LEU A 72 23.15 10.57 13.96
CA LEU A 72 23.60 9.33 14.57
C LEU A 72 22.63 8.17 14.31
N PRO A 73 23.12 6.99 13.85
CA PRO A 73 22.26 5.86 13.53
C PRO A 73 21.49 5.40 14.77
N ALA A 74 20.19 5.15 14.62
CA ALA A 74 19.34 4.67 15.71
C ALA A 74 19.76 3.26 16.15
N THR A 75 19.72 2.98 17.46
CA THR A 75 19.95 1.63 17.99
C THR A 75 18.79 0.71 17.61
N ASP A 76 18.99 -0.60 17.68
CA ASP A 76 17.91 -1.57 17.43
C ASP A 76 16.78 -1.50 18.46
N SER A 77 17.08 -1.03 19.66
CA SER A 77 16.10 -0.78 20.72
C SER A 77 15.28 0.50 20.52
N ALA A 78 15.71 1.42 19.65
CA ALA A 78 15.02 2.67 19.43
C ALA A 78 13.68 2.44 18.68
N PRO A 79 12.71 3.37 18.81
CA PRO A 79 11.55 3.40 17.95
C PRO A 79 11.91 3.44 16.47
N LEU A 80 11.05 2.86 15.63
CA LEU A 80 11.22 2.90 14.17
C LEU A 80 11.30 4.33 13.64
N LEU A 81 10.53 5.27 14.19
CA LEU A 81 10.53 6.67 13.76
C LEU A 81 11.84 7.40 14.07
N MET A 82 12.69 6.86 14.97
CA MET A 82 14.04 7.41 15.20
C MET A 82 15.05 7.04 14.12
N LYS A 83 14.73 6.10 13.24
CA LYS A 83 15.56 5.77 12.09
C LYS A 83 15.54 6.92 11.08
N THR A 84 16.55 6.95 10.20
CA THR A 84 16.51 7.82 9.02
C THR A 84 15.32 7.41 8.14
N GLN A 85 14.83 8.32 7.29
CA GLN A 85 13.76 7.98 6.34
C GLN A 85 14.14 6.77 5.48
N GLU A 86 15.40 6.71 5.04
CA GLU A 86 15.91 5.59 4.24
C GLU A 86 15.85 4.26 5.00
N ASP A 87 16.37 4.22 6.23
CA ASP A 87 16.37 3.00 7.05
C ASP A 87 14.96 2.58 7.47
N PHE A 88 14.07 3.55 7.70
CA PHE A 88 12.66 3.31 7.95
C PHE A 88 12.00 2.63 6.74
N THR A 89 12.19 3.19 5.54
CA THR A 89 11.68 2.60 4.30
C THR A 89 12.24 1.20 4.10
N LYS A 90 13.56 1.01 4.18
CA LYS A 90 14.18 -0.32 4.06
C LYS A 90 13.61 -1.32 5.06
N HIS A 91 13.43 -0.91 6.32
CA HIS A 91 12.87 -1.76 7.36
C HIS A 91 11.45 -2.23 7.01
N LEU A 92 10.60 -1.34 6.50
CA LEU A 92 9.23 -1.65 6.13
C LEU A 92 9.13 -2.42 4.81
N MET A 93 10.04 -2.22 3.85
CA MET A 93 10.08 -3.00 2.59
C MET A 93 10.20 -4.51 2.87
N VAL A 94 10.92 -4.89 3.94
CA VAL A 94 11.08 -6.29 4.34
C VAL A 94 9.99 -6.73 5.33
N ARG A 95 9.30 -5.79 5.99
CA ARG A 95 8.30 -6.04 7.05
C ARG A 95 6.95 -5.36 6.78
N HIS A 96 6.38 -5.68 5.62
CA HIS A 96 5.13 -5.13 5.08
C HIS A 96 3.86 -5.27 5.96
N HIS A 97 3.90 -6.05 7.05
CA HIS A 97 2.75 -6.23 7.96
C HIS A 97 2.70 -5.18 9.10
N ILE A 98 3.65 -4.25 9.11
CA ILE A 98 3.73 -3.14 10.06
C ILE A 98 3.03 -1.93 9.44
N PHE A 99 1.84 -1.62 9.94
CA PHE A 99 1.05 -0.45 9.53
C PHE A 99 1.25 0.74 10.48
N SER A 100 0.87 1.94 10.03
CA SER A 100 1.05 3.18 10.81
C SER A 100 0.51 3.16 12.26
N PRO A 101 -0.62 2.49 12.61
CA PRO A 101 -1.02 2.37 14.01
C PRO A 101 0.01 1.65 14.89
N LYS A 102 0.68 0.62 14.35
CA LYS A 102 1.71 -0.13 15.06
C LYS A 102 3.00 0.68 15.22
N ILE A 103 3.30 1.55 14.27
CA ILE A 103 4.47 2.44 14.32
C ILE A 103 4.27 3.53 15.38
N ALA A 104 3.06 4.10 15.47
CA ALA A 104 2.71 5.04 16.54
C ALA A 104 2.80 4.36 17.93
N ARG A 105 2.30 3.13 18.07
CA ARG A 105 2.43 2.35 19.31
C ARG A 105 3.89 2.06 19.66
N ASP A 106 4.70 1.59 18.70
CA ASP A 106 6.14 1.35 18.89
C ASP A 106 6.87 2.60 19.43
N PHE A 107 6.52 3.78 18.92
CA PHE A 107 7.06 5.03 19.44
C PHE A 107 6.61 5.32 20.88
N VAL A 108 5.31 5.26 21.16
CA VAL A 108 4.77 5.55 22.50
C VAL A 108 5.34 4.57 23.53
N ASP A 109 5.30 3.27 23.26
CA ASP A 109 5.72 2.22 24.20
C ASP A 109 7.21 2.34 24.57
N LYS A 110 8.06 2.72 23.60
CA LYS A 110 9.52 2.84 23.81
C LYS A 110 9.96 4.19 24.36
N MET A 111 9.27 5.27 24.00
CA MET A 111 9.67 6.62 24.39
C MET A 111 9.01 7.11 25.67
N LEU A 112 7.85 6.56 26.00
CA LEU A 112 7.00 6.98 27.12
C LEU A 112 6.65 5.78 28.02
N PRO A 113 7.63 5.01 28.51
CA PRO A 113 7.40 3.81 29.30
C PRO A 113 6.71 4.09 30.65
N GLU A 114 6.67 5.36 31.08
CA GLU A 114 5.96 5.79 32.28
C GLU A 114 4.43 5.79 32.13
N LEU A 115 3.90 5.79 30.90
CA LEU A 115 2.46 5.82 30.68
C LEU A 115 1.81 4.49 31.01
N GLY A 116 0.63 4.54 31.61
CA GLY A 116 -0.21 3.37 31.78
C GLY A 116 -0.64 2.79 30.42
N LYS A 117 -0.91 1.49 30.36
CA LYS A 117 -1.28 0.78 29.11
C LYS A 117 -2.44 1.44 28.34
N GLU A 118 -3.48 1.87 29.05
CA GLU A 118 -4.65 2.52 28.43
C GLU A 118 -4.32 3.91 27.90
N GLU A 119 -3.52 4.68 28.65
CA GLU A 119 -3.07 6.01 28.25
C GLU A 119 -2.15 5.95 27.03
N ALA A 120 -1.21 5.01 27.01
CA ALA A 120 -0.33 4.75 25.87
C ALA A 120 -1.14 4.37 24.61
N ALA A 121 -2.13 3.48 24.75
CA ALA A 121 -3.01 3.11 23.65
C ALA A 121 -3.81 4.30 23.12
N SER A 122 -4.43 5.08 24.00
CA SER A 122 -5.18 6.29 23.63
C SER A 122 -4.30 7.34 22.94
N LEU A 123 -3.05 7.51 23.40
CA LEU A 123 -2.09 8.41 22.77
C LEU A 123 -1.70 7.93 21.37
N ALA A 124 -1.40 6.65 21.21
CA ALA A 124 -1.08 6.08 19.90
C ALA A 124 -2.24 6.20 18.90
N GLU A 125 -3.49 6.06 19.37
CA GLU A 125 -4.70 6.27 18.56
C GLU A 125 -4.84 7.74 18.12
N ARG A 126 -4.59 8.71 19.02
CA ARG A 126 -4.58 10.13 18.67
C ARG A 126 -3.52 10.47 17.62
N ILE A 127 -2.30 9.95 17.79
CA ILE A 127 -1.23 10.10 16.79
C ILE A 127 -1.67 9.52 15.45
N HIS A 128 -2.31 8.35 15.45
CA HIS A 128 -2.80 7.73 14.22
C HIS A 128 -3.96 8.51 13.57
N ALA A 129 -4.84 9.11 14.36
CA ALA A 129 -5.91 9.98 13.86
C ALA A 129 -5.32 11.23 13.18
N ASN A 130 -4.36 11.89 13.83
CA ASN A 130 -3.64 13.03 13.24
C ASN A 130 -2.89 12.63 11.96
N PHE A 131 -2.28 11.43 11.92
CA PHE A 131 -1.68 10.88 10.70
C PHE A 131 -2.70 10.75 9.56
N LYS A 132 -3.87 10.16 9.82
CA LYS A 132 -4.95 9.99 8.83
C LYS A 132 -5.46 11.33 8.33
N GLU A 133 -5.63 12.30 9.22
CA GLU A 133 -6.06 13.64 8.85
C GLU A 133 -5.03 14.35 7.96
N GLN A 134 -3.74 14.32 8.32
CA GLN A 134 -2.69 14.90 7.49
C GLN A 134 -2.56 14.20 6.14
N TYR A 135 -2.70 12.87 6.10
CA TYR A 135 -2.77 12.12 4.85
C TYR A 135 -3.92 12.62 3.96
N ASN A 136 -5.14 12.73 4.48
CA ASN A 136 -6.29 13.22 3.71
C ASN A 136 -6.05 14.64 3.16
N ARG A 137 -5.55 15.54 4.00
CA ARG A 137 -5.22 16.91 3.59
C ARG A 137 -4.15 16.93 2.48
N SER A 138 -3.16 16.05 2.55
CA SER A 138 -2.08 15.95 1.55
C SER A 138 -2.53 15.47 0.18
N ILE A 139 -3.69 14.80 0.08
CA ILE A 139 -4.30 14.38 -1.18
C ILE A 139 -5.48 15.28 -1.60
N GLY A 140 -5.58 16.47 -1.00
CA GLY A 140 -6.64 17.44 -1.29
C GLY A 140 -8.03 17.07 -0.74
N LYS A 141 -8.12 16.15 0.22
CA LYS A 141 -9.35 15.87 0.96
C LYS A 141 -9.36 16.69 2.26
N GLY A 142 -10.24 17.68 2.34
CA GLY A 142 -10.41 18.54 3.53
C GLY A 142 -9.67 19.88 3.42
N GLY A 143 -9.27 20.43 4.57
CA GLY A 143 -8.50 21.68 4.64
C GLY A 143 -7.05 21.53 4.13
N PRO A 144 -6.28 22.63 4.07
CA PRO A 144 -4.86 22.56 3.72
C PRO A 144 -4.08 21.72 4.74
N ILE A 145 -3.02 21.06 4.26
CA ILE A 145 -2.06 20.36 5.13
C ILE A 145 -1.53 21.32 6.21
N GLU A 146 -1.34 20.82 7.43
CA GLU A 146 -0.76 21.63 8.49
C GLU A 146 0.73 21.85 8.18
N LYS A 147 1.14 23.12 8.15
CA LYS A 147 2.52 23.52 7.80
C LYS A 147 3.25 24.14 8.98
N ASN A 148 2.54 24.68 9.95
CA ASN A 148 3.16 25.42 11.03
C ASN A 148 3.71 24.45 12.07
N GLY A 149 4.99 24.61 12.41
CA GLY A 149 5.67 23.89 13.49
C GLY A 149 5.77 22.37 13.31
N VAL A 150 5.63 21.86 12.09
CA VAL A 150 5.80 20.42 11.77
C VAL A 150 7.13 20.18 11.05
N PRO A 151 7.75 18.98 11.17
CA PRO A 151 9.03 18.70 10.54
C PRO A 151 8.99 18.65 9.01
N PHE A 152 7.86 18.26 8.41
CA PHE A 152 7.71 18.06 6.96
C PHE A 152 6.50 18.85 6.40
N PRO A 153 6.60 20.18 6.26
CA PRO A 153 5.48 21.05 5.85
C PRO A 153 5.05 20.90 4.38
N HIS A 154 5.83 20.18 3.57
CA HIS A 154 5.59 19.95 2.13
C HIS A 154 5.43 18.46 1.81
N CYS A 155 4.85 17.70 2.75
CA CYS A 155 4.60 16.28 2.60
C CYS A 155 3.41 16.04 1.66
N GLU A 156 3.68 15.60 0.44
CA GLU A 156 2.70 15.32 -0.61
C GLU A 156 3.03 13.97 -1.28
N PRO A 157 2.05 13.27 -1.88
CA PRO A 157 2.31 12.06 -2.64
C PRO A 157 3.32 12.29 -3.77
N LYS A 158 4.31 11.40 -3.87
CA LYS A 158 5.33 11.45 -4.92
C LYS A 158 5.46 10.10 -5.61
N LEU A 159 5.75 10.16 -6.90
CA LEU A 159 6.15 9.01 -7.68
C LEU A 159 7.54 8.54 -7.24
N LEU A 160 7.74 7.22 -7.20
CA LEU A 160 9.06 6.66 -7.03
C LEU A 160 9.95 6.98 -8.25
N PRO A 161 11.27 7.09 -8.07
CA PRO A 161 12.18 7.36 -9.19
C PRO A 161 12.06 6.27 -10.28
N GLY A 162 11.78 6.68 -11.53
CA GLY A 162 11.57 5.77 -12.66
C GLY A 162 10.10 5.44 -12.95
N ALA A 163 9.17 5.74 -12.03
CA ALA A 163 7.76 5.38 -12.21
C ALA A 163 7.09 6.19 -13.34
N LYS A 164 7.44 7.47 -13.48
CA LYS A 164 6.93 8.30 -14.57
C LYS A 164 7.41 7.78 -15.92
N GLU A 165 8.70 7.48 -16.04
CA GLU A 165 9.31 6.96 -17.25
C GLU A 165 8.73 5.58 -17.62
N LEU A 166 8.50 4.72 -16.62
CA LEU A 166 7.81 3.45 -16.82
C LEU A 166 6.40 3.66 -17.36
N LEU A 167 5.60 4.50 -16.70
CA LEU A 167 4.23 4.83 -17.13
C LEU A 167 4.20 5.43 -18.54
N ASP A 168 5.15 6.31 -18.87
CA ASP A 168 5.27 6.92 -20.19
C ASP A 168 5.56 5.88 -21.28
N LYS A 169 6.39 4.86 -20.99
CA LYS A 169 6.72 3.77 -21.92
C LYS A 169 5.58 2.78 -22.11
N ILE A 170 4.90 2.37 -21.03
CA ILE A 170 3.85 1.33 -21.10
C ILE A 170 2.48 1.90 -21.51
N CYS A 171 2.26 3.21 -21.35
CA CYS A 171 1.02 3.88 -21.76
C CYS A 171 1.05 4.19 -23.27
N THR A 172 0.85 3.16 -24.09
CA THR A 172 0.71 3.28 -25.56
C THR A 172 -0.74 3.00 -26.01
N PRO A 173 -1.14 3.39 -27.23
CA PRO A 173 -2.50 3.13 -27.74
C PRO A 173 -2.92 1.65 -27.70
N ASP A 174 -1.96 0.75 -27.91
CA ASP A 174 -2.17 -0.70 -27.99
C ASP A 174 -1.97 -1.41 -26.64
N SER A 175 -1.68 -0.68 -25.57
CA SER A 175 -1.45 -1.23 -24.23
C SER A 175 -2.58 -0.84 -23.29
N ARG A 176 -2.78 -1.63 -22.25
CA ARG A 176 -3.61 -1.23 -21.10
C ARG A 176 -2.78 -1.19 -19.83
N VAL A 177 -3.12 -0.25 -18.96
CA VAL A 177 -2.46 -0.04 -17.68
C VAL A 177 -3.49 -0.16 -16.56
N ALA A 178 -3.29 -1.13 -15.67
CA ALA A 178 -4.09 -1.29 -14.47
C ALA A 178 -3.22 -1.05 -13.22
N VAL A 179 -3.74 -0.31 -12.26
CA VAL A 179 -3.11 -0.10 -10.95
C VAL A 179 -3.93 -0.77 -9.86
N ILE A 180 -3.29 -1.62 -9.04
CA ILE A 180 -3.95 -2.46 -8.03
C ILE A 180 -3.28 -2.26 -6.67
N SER A 181 -4.02 -1.72 -5.70
CA SER A 181 -3.54 -1.49 -4.32
C SER A 181 -4.41 -2.22 -3.30
N ASN A 182 -3.82 -2.75 -2.22
CA ASN A 182 -4.60 -3.30 -1.10
C ASN A 182 -5.34 -2.23 -0.27
N ARG A 183 -5.17 -0.95 -0.58
CA ARG A 183 -5.83 0.18 0.09
C ARG A 183 -7.30 0.29 -0.30
N ASP A 184 -8.07 1.03 0.49
CA ASP A 184 -9.47 1.35 0.18
C ASP A 184 -9.58 2.05 -1.18
N HIS A 185 -10.56 1.64 -2.00
CA HIS A 185 -10.74 2.14 -3.36
C HIS A 185 -10.95 3.66 -3.42
N ASP A 186 -11.70 4.25 -2.49
CA ASP A 186 -12.06 5.68 -2.55
C ASP A 186 -10.87 6.56 -2.15
N ASP A 187 -10.01 6.07 -1.26
CA ASP A 187 -8.75 6.73 -0.90
C ASP A 187 -7.70 6.61 -2.00
N PHE A 188 -7.56 5.40 -2.54
CA PHE A 188 -6.62 5.13 -3.61
C PHE A 188 -6.97 5.90 -4.90
N SER A 189 -8.20 5.79 -5.38
CA SER A 189 -8.65 6.49 -6.59
C SER A 189 -8.54 8.00 -6.48
N GLY A 190 -8.85 8.55 -5.30
CA GLY A 190 -8.66 9.97 -4.98
C GLY A 190 -7.20 10.40 -5.10
N GLU A 191 -6.26 9.59 -4.62
CA GLU A 191 -4.82 9.86 -4.71
C GLU A 191 -4.32 9.78 -6.17
N VAL A 192 -4.71 8.76 -6.94
CA VAL A 192 -4.34 8.66 -8.37
C VAL A 192 -4.82 9.90 -9.15
N LYS A 193 -6.04 10.37 -8.85
CA LYS A 193 -6.58 11.62 -9.41
C LYS A 193 -5.77 12.84 -8.99
N HIS A 194 -5.44 12.95 -7.70
CA HIS A 194 -4.64 14.06 -7.17
C HIS A 194 -3.26 14.14 -7.84
N MET A 195 -2.66 13.00 -8.14
CA MET A 195 -1.36 12.90 -8.84
C MET A 195 -1.45 13.10 -10.36
N ASN A 196 -2.63 13.43 -10.91
CA ASN A 196 -2.88 13.64 -12.34
C ASN A 196 -2.51 12.45 -13.24
N LEU A 197 -2.73 11.21 -12.76
CA LEU A 197 -2.37 9.99 -13.50
C LEU A 197 -3.55 9.31 -14.19
N LEU A 198 -4.76 9.89 -14.13
CA LEU A 198 -5.96 9.29 -14.75
C LEU A 198 -5.81 9.09 -16.26
N GLU A 199 -5.01 9.90 -16.94
CA GLU A 199 -4.75 9.73 -18.37
C GLU A 199 -3.76 8.61 -18.69
N LYS A 200 -3.03 8.10 -17.69
CA LYS A 200 -2.00 7.07 -17.81
C LYS A 200 -2.50 5.69 -17.39
N VAL A 201 -3.71 5.61 -16.84
CA VAL A 201 -4.24 4.43 -16.18
C VAL A 201 -5.63 4.13 -16.72
N ASP A 202 -5.85 2.92 -17.24
CA ASP A 202 -7.15 2.49 -17.76
C ASP A 202 -8.06 1.94 -16.66
N VAL A 203 -7.49 1.28 -15.63
CA VAL A 203 -8.25 0.74 -14.50
C VAL A 203 -7.55 0.99 -13.16
N ILE A 204 -8.32 1.50 -12.20
CA ILE A 204 -7.90 1.66 -10.80
C ILE A 204 -8.66 0.63 -9.97
N SER A 205 -7.95 -0.25 -9.26
CA SER A 205 -8.54 -1.33 -8.48
C SER A 205 -8.00 -1.35 -7.05
N GLY A 206 -8.62 -0.54 -6.18
CA GLY A 206 -8.45 -0.67 -4.74
C GLY A 206 -9.31 -1.78 -4.13
N SER A 207 -9.06 -2.09 -2.87
CA SER A 207 -9.95 -2.94 -2.07
C SER A 207 -11.32 -2.26 -1.92
N THR A 208 -12.39 -3.00 -2.20
CA THR A 208 -13.77 -2.55 -1.97
C THR A 208 -14.34 -3.32 -0.78
N ARG A 209 -14.82 -2.59 0.24
CA ARG A 209 -15.47 -3.16 1.42
C ARG A 209 -16.89 -3.55 1.04
N ARG A 210 -17.24 -4.82 0.80
CA ARG A 210 -18.67 -5.14 0.52
C ARG A 210 -19.15 -6.59 0.54
N GLU A 211 -18.50 -7.53 1.23
CA GLU A 211 -19.11 -8.87 1.41
C GLU A 211 -19.18 -9.26 2.89
N LYS A 212 -20.38 -9.38 3.46
CA LYS A 212 -20.53 -9.87 4.83
C LYS A 212 -19.88 -11.24 4.98
N MET A 213 -19.32 -11.52 6.16
CA MET A 213 -18.84 -12.85 6.48
C MET A 213 -19.99 -13.85 6.36
N PRO A 214 -19.84 -14.93 5.58
CA PRO A 214 -20.86 -15.97 5.47
C PRO A 214 -21.26 -16.51 6.85
N GLU A 215 -22.56 -16.77 7.06
CA GLU A 215 -23.07 -17.23 8.36
C GLU A 215 -22.48 -18.58 8.80
N ASP A 216 -22.18 -19.46 7.84
CA ASP A 216 -21.50 -20.74 8.11
C ASP A 216 -20.09 -20.51 8.67
N LEU A 217 -19.36 -19.54 8.12
CA LEU A 217 -18.03 -19.18 8.62
C LEU A 217 -18.13 -18.55 10.02
N GLN A 218 -19.10 -17.67 10.26
CA GLN A 218 -19.36 -17.13 11.60
C GLN A 218 -19.61 -18.24 12.64
N LYS A 219 -20.48 -19.21 12.30
CA LYS A 219 -20.77 -20.37 13.18
C LYS A 219 -19.52 -21.23 13.41
N ARG A 220 -18.74 -21.51 12.35
CA ARG A 220 -17.47 -22.26 12.45
C ARG A 220 -16.47 -21.56 13.36
N ILE A 221 -16.34 -20.23 13.29
CA ILE A 221 -15.43 -19.47 14.18
C ILE A 221 -15.85 -19.65 15.63
N VAL A 222 -17.12 -19.46 15.95
CA VAL A 222 -17.63 -19.60 17.32
C VAL A 222 -17.39 -21.02 17.86
N SER A 223 -17.70 -22.04 17.06
CA SER A 223 -17.45 -23.43 17.43
C SER A 223 -15.96 -23.73 17.60
N ALA A 224 -15.10 -23.24 16.69
CA ALA A 224 -13.67 -23.47 16.73
C ALA A 224 -12.99 -22.77 17.91
N LEU A 225 -13.43 -21.56 18.28
CA LEU A 225 -12.91 -20.82 19.43
C LEU A 225 -13.36 -21.39 20.78
N ARG A 226 -14.48 -22.13 20.81
CA ARG A 226 -15.00 -22.80 22.02
C ARG A 226 -14.49 -24.22 22.20
N GLY A 227 -13.91 -24.82 21.17
CA GLY A 227 -13.35 -26.18 21.22
C GLY A 227 -11.88 -26.19 21.62
N ASP A 228 -11.36 -27.39 21.88
CA ASP A 228 -9.96 -27.60 22.31
C ASP A 228 -8.99 -27.76 21.12
N ASP A 229 -9.49 -27.90 19.89
CA ASP A 229 -8.66 -28.09 18.69
C ASP A 229 -8.12 -26.75 18.15
N ARG A 230 -6.89 -26.45 18.57
CA ARG A 230 -6.17 -25.23 18.16
C ARG A 230 -5.92 -25.14 16.65
N GLU A 231 -5.77 -26.26 15.93
CA GLU A 231 -5.53 -26.23 14.47
C GLU A 231 -6.82 -25.96 13.69
N VAL A 232 -7.96 -26.42 14.19
CA VAL A 232 -9.28 -26.01 13.66
C VAL A 232 -9.51 -24.52 13.90
N ALA A 233 -9.23 -24.02 15.11
CA ALA A 233 -9.30 -22.58 15.39
C ALA A 233 -8.37 -21.77 14.47
N ARG A 234 -7.11 -22.19 14.30
CA ARG A 234 -6.13 -21.52 13.45
C ARG A 234 -6.58 -21.45 11.99
N ARG A 235 -7.02 -22.57 11.40
CA ARG A 235 -7.49 -22.61 10.01
C ARG A 235 -8.72 -21.74 9.79
N THR A 236 -9.69 -21.83 10.71
CA THR A 236 -10.93 -21.05 10.63
C THR A 236 -10.65 -19.54 10.77
N LEU A 237 -9.74 -19.14 11.66
CA LEU A 237 -9.30 -17.74 11.77
C LEU A 237 -8.52 -17.27 10.53
N ILE A 238 -7.72 -18.13 9.90
CA ILE A 238 -7.03 -17.81 8.63
C ILE A 238 -8.04 -17.57 7.52
N GLU A 239 -9.12 -18.35 7.43
CA GLU A 239 -10.21 -18.14 6.48
C GLU A 239 -10.96 -16.84 6.77
N ALA A 240 -11.27 -16.59 8.05
CA ALA A 240 -11.98 -15.41 8.52
C ALA A 240 -11.18 -14.11 8.40
N ARG A 241 -9.84 -14.17 8.32
CA ARG A 241 -8.97 -12.98 8.35
C ARG A 241 -9.30 -11.98 7.24
N CYS A 242 -9.80 -12.45 6.10
CA CYS A 242 -10.15 -11.59 4.97
C CYS A 242 -11.36 -10.68 5.27
N TYR A 243 -12.09 -10.95 6.37
CA TYR A 243 -13.22 -10.17 6.86
C TYR A 243 -12.89 -9.33 8.11
N ALA A 244 -11.69 -9.48 8.68
CA ALA A 244 -11.26 -8.76 9.88
C ALA A 244 -10.49 -7.49 9.47
N HIS A 245 -10.95 -6.32 9.94
CA HIS A 245 -10.32 -5.03 9.65
C HIS A 245 -9.59 -4.47 10.88
N PRO A 246 -8.35 -3.93 10.74
CA PRO A 246 -7.58 -3.39 11.87
C PRO A 246 -8.14 -2.07 12.45
N ASP A 247 -8.97 -1.32 11.71
CA ASP A 247 -9.81 -0.26 12.31
C ASP A 247 -11.00 -0.88 13.05
N SER A 248 -10.85 -1.03 14.37
CA SER A 248 -11.83 -1.54 15.33
C SER A 248 -13.12 -0.71 15.44
N ASN A 249 -13.17 0.47 14.82
CA ASN A 249 -14.35 1.36 14.88
C ASN A 249 -15.32 1.15 13.70
N SER A 250 -14.98 0.32 12.72
CA SER A 250 -15.88 0.10 11.59
C SER A 250 -16.94 -0.94 11.94
N GLN A 251 -18.22 -0.54 11.97
CA GLN A 251 -19.37 -1.46 11.93
C GLN A 251 -19.43 -2.30 10.63
N SER A 252 -18.41 -2.23 9.77
CA SER A 252 -18.35 -2.92 8.48
C SER A 252 -17.63 -4.27 8.61
N THR A 253 -18.39 -5.35 8.75
CA THR A 253 -17.94 -6.72 8.54
C THR A 253 -17.97 -7.01 7.03
N GLY A 254 -16.83 -6.88 6.34
CA GLY A 254 -16.74 -6.99 4.89
C GLY A 254 -15.48 -7.71 4.41
N ARG A 255 -15.56 -8.64 3.46
CA ARG A 255 -14.40 -9.25 2.80
C ARG A 255 -13.61 -8.16 2.08
N MET A 256 -12.32 -8.11 2.32
CA MET A 256 -11.37 -7.40 1.48
C MET A 256 -10.64 -8.40 0.60
N HIS A 257 -10.82 -8.29 -0.72
CA HIS A 257 -10.00 -9.02 -1.68
C HIS A 257 -8.61 -8.39 -1.73
N ILE A 258 -7.70 -8.79 -0.85
CA ILE A 258 -6.31 -8.32 -0.85
C ILE A 258 -5.42 -9.26 -1.68
N LYS A 259 -4.41 -8.71 -2.35
CA LYS A 259 -3.37 -9.51 -3.00
C LYS A 259 -2.78 -10.48 -1.96
N PRO A 260 -2.58 -11.78 -2.29
CA PRO A 260 -2.58 -12.36 -3.63
C PRO A 260 -3.92 -12.95 -4.12
N ASP A 261 -5.07 -12.60 -3.53
CA ASP A 261 -6.39 -13.02 -4.05
C ASP A 261 -6.57 -12.51 -5.51
N PRO A 262 -6.77 -13.40 -6.51
CA PRO A 262 -6.84 -13.02 -7.92
C PRO A 262 -8.14 -12.28 -8.29
N THR A 263 -9.15 -12.26 -7.42
CA THR A 263 -10.49 -11.74 -7.73
C THR A 263 -10.47 -10.35 -8.34
N ARG A 264 -9.62 -9.44 -7.83
CA ARG A 264 -9.52 -8.08 -8.37
C ARG A 264 -8.82 -8.01 -9.71
N LEU A 265 -7.81 -8.85 -9.95
CA LEU A 265 -7.18 -8.94 -11.25
C LEU A 265 -8.16 -9.51 -12.29
N ASN A 266 -8.92 -10.55 -11.95
CA ASN A 266 -9.93 -11.12 -12.86
C ASN A 266 -10.97 -10.08 -13.27
N ARG A 267 -11.46 -9.26 -12.33
CA ARG A 267 -12.36 -8.13 -12.63
C ARG A 267 -11.72 -7.10 -13.59
N VAL A 268 -10.42 -6.82 -13.43
CA VAL A 268 -9.68 -5.94 -14.35
C VAL A 268 -9.64 -6.55 -15.75
N LEU A 269 -9.34 -7.85 -15.88
CA LEU A 269 -9.30 -8.56 -17.16
C LEU A 269 -10.66 -8.55 -17.86
N GLU A 270 -11.75 -8.81 -17.10
CA GLU A 270 -13.12 -8.75 -17.59
C GLU A 270 -13.49 -7.33 -18.08
N GLN A 271 -13.19 -6.31 -17.28
CA GLN A 271 -13.47 -4.91 -17.61
C GLN A 271 -12.74 -4.46 -18.88
N LEU A 272 -11.49 -4.87 -19.03
CA LEU A 272 -10.67 -4.54 -20.19
C LEU A 272 -10.87 -5.49 -21.38
N LYS A 273 -11.64 -6.56 -21.21
CA LYS A 273 -11.85 -7.63 -22.21
C LYS A 273 -10.52 -8.20 -22.73
N VAL A 274 -9.57 -8.43 -21.81
CA VAL A 274 -8.25 -8.96 -22.15
C VAL A 274 -8.34 -10.47 -22.38
N GLY A 275 -7.91 -10.92 -23.55
CA GLY A 275 -7.83 -12.32 -23.92
C GLY A 275 -6.56 -13.01 -23.40
N LYS A 276 -6.55 -14.34 -23.46
CA LYS A 276 -5.47 -15.20 -22.92
C LYS A 276 -4.14 -15.06 -23.65
N GLU A 277 -4.20 -14.67 -24.92
CA GLU A 277 -3.09 -14.47 -25.83
C GLU A 277 -2.29 -13.20 -25.53
N VAL A 278 -2.92 -12.23 -24.84
CA VAL A 278 -2.35 -10.93 -24.48
C VAL A 278 -1.35 -11.12 -23.33
N PRO A 279 -0.07 -10.74 -23.51
CA PRO A 279 0.91 -10.75 -22.43
C PRO A 279 0.50 -9.83 -21.27
N ILE A 280 0.62 -10.34 -20.05
CA ILE A 280 0.41 -9.58 -18.81
C ILE A 280 1.74 -9.48 -18.07
N ILE A 281 2.14 -8.26 -17.69
CA ILE A 281 3.32 -8.02 -16.87
C ILE A 281 2.89 -7.37 -15.55
N SER A 282 3.19 -8.03 -14.43
CA SER A 282 2.98 -7.44 -13.11
C SER A 282 4.24 -6.78 -12.60
N TYR A 283 4.14 -5.52 -12.18
CA TYR A 283 5.19 -4.76 -11.51
C TYR A 283 4.78 -4.52 -10.06
N GLY A 284 5.58 -4.94 -9.10
CA GLY A 284 5.26 -4.78 -7.67
C GLY A 284 6.49 -4.76 -6.78
N ASP A 285 6.32 -4.46 -5.49
CA ASP A 285 7.41 -4.49 -4.51
C ASP A 285 7.52 -5.87 -3.82
N GLN A 286 6.50 -6.72 -3.97
CA GLN A 286 6.32 -7.96 -3.24
C GLN A 286 5.94 -9.16 -4.12
N LEU A 287 6.19 -10.36 -3.57
CA LEU A 287 5.76 -11.61 -4.20
C LEU A 287 4.23 -11.68 -4.36
N SER A 288 3.46 -11.10 -3.44
CA SER A 288 1.99 -11.09 -3.49
C SER A 288 1.45 -10.42 -4.75
N ASP A 289 2.17 -9.45 -5.30
CA ASP A 289 1.80 -8.76 -6.54
C ASP A 289 1.87 -9.68 -7.74
N VAL A 290 2.91 -10.52 -7.79
CA VAL A 290 3.07 -11.49 -8.87
C VAL A 290 2.13 -12.69 -8.65
N LYS A 291 2.01 -13.17 -7.41
CA LYS A 291 1.19 -14.34 -7.04
C LYS A 291 -0.29 -14.19 -7.38
N GLN A 292 -0.81 -12.98 -7.49
CA GLN A 292 -2.19 -12.76 -7.91
C GLN A 292 -2.48 -13.28 -9.34
N MET A 293 -1.43 -13.52 -10.16
CA MET A 293 -1.54 -14.10 -11.50
C MET A 293 -1.36 -15.64 -11.52
N ALA A 294 -1.15 -16.31 -10.38
CA ALA A 294 -0.78 -17.73 -10.37
C ALA A 294 -1.85 -18.64 -11.00
N GLY A 295 -3.14 -18.29 -10.86
CA GLY A 295 -4.23 -18.99 -11.54
C GLY A 295 -4.14 -18.88 -13.07
N LEU A 296 -3.85 -17.67 -13.56
CA LEU A 296 -3.68 -17.39 -14.99
C LEU A 296 -2.51 -18.18 -15.59
N ALA A 297 -1.38 -18.26 -14.88
CA ALA A 297 -0.23 -19.07 -15.31
C ALA A 297 -0.61 -20.54 -15.50
N LYS A 298 -1.34 -21.13 -14.54
CA LYS A 298 -1.82 -22.52 -14.60
C LYS A 298 -2.79 -22.76 -15.75
N GLU A 299 -3.61 -21.77 -16.06
CA GLU A 299 -4.51 -21.81 -17.20
C GLU A 299 -3.78 -21.63 -18.53
N GLY A 300 -2.50 -21.24 -18.54
CA GLY A 300 -1.69 -21.08 -19.74
C GLY A 300 -1.73 -19.67 -20.34
N TRP A 301 -2.01 -18.66 -19.53
CA TRP A 301 -1.84 -17.26 -19.93
C TRP A 301 -0.36 -16.89 -20.03
N LYS A 302 -0.04 -15.92 -20.90
CA LYS A 302 1.32 -15.36 -21.00
C LYS A 302 1.53 -14.32 -19.90
N VAL A 303 2.10 -14.73 -18.76
CA VAL A 303 2.33 -13.85 -17.62
C VAL A 303 3.82 -13.72 -17.28
N LYS A 304 4.23 -12.53 -16.85
CA LYS A 304 5.57 -12.23 -16.31
C LYS A 304 5.47 -11.36 -15.06
N GLY A 305 6.40 -11.54 -14.13
CA GLY A 305 6.54 -10.71 -12.94
C GLY A 305 7.79 -9.83 -12.99
N VAL A 306 7.72 -8.67 -12.34
CA VAL A 306 8.86 -7.81 -12.05
C VAL A 306 8.71 -7.33 -10.60
N ILE A 307 9.65 -7.74 -9.74
CA ILE A 307 9.71 -7.28 -8.35
C ILE A 307 10.76 -6.18 -8.25
N ILE A 308 10.33 -5.00 -7.81
CA ILE A 308 11.16 -3.81 -7.69
C ILE A 308 11.39 -3.55 -6.20
N ASN A 309 12.48 -4.08 -5.67
CA ASN A 309 12.78 -3.98 -4.26
C ASN A 309 14.28 -4.15 -4.02
N SER A 310 14.99 -3.05 -3.76
CA SER A 310 16.44 -3.04 -3.51
C SER A 310 16.87 -3.86 -2.28
N GLN A 311 15.92 -4.19 -1.39
CA GLN A 311 16.18 -4.97 -0.18
C GLN A 311 15.87 -6.46 -0.38
N ASN A 312 15.41 -6.87 -1.56
CA ASN A 312 15.17 -8.26 -1.87
C ASN A 312 16.51 -9.00 -2.08
N PRO A 313 16.74 -10.16 -1.42
CA PRO A 313 17.99 -10.91 -1.55
C PRO A 313 18.24 -11.49 -2.96
N ASP A 314 17.23 -11.50 -3.82
CA ASP A 314 17.29 -12.01 -5.18
C ASP A 314 17.45 -10.92 -6.25
N VAL A 315 17.72 -9.66 -5.86
CA VAL A 315 18.05 -8.59 -6.81
C VAL A 315 19.12 -9.04 -7.81
N GLY A 316 18.85 -8.82 -9.11
CA GLY A 316 19.71 -9.22 -10.22
C GLY A 316 19.50 -10.66 -10.69
N LYS A 317 18.52 -11.39 -10.13
CA LYS A 317 18.19 -12.76 -10.53
C LYS A 317 16.79 -12.85 -11.15
N ASP A 318 16.61 -13.86 -11.97
CA ASP A 318 15.29 -14.35 -12.37
C ASP A 318 14.85 -15.47 -11.45
N ILE A 319 13.66 -15.34 -10.86
CA ILE A 319 13.05 -16.32 -9.98
C ILE A 319 11.75 -16.85 -10.57
N ASN A 320 11.27 -17.98 -10.05
CA ASN A 320 9.94 -18.50 -10.37
C ASN A 320 9.00 -18.24 -9.19
N VAL A 321 7.92 -17.50 -9.43
CA VAL A 321 6.87 -17.24 -8.45
C VAL A 321 5.61 -17.98 -8.88
N ASP A 322 5.35 -19.14 -8.27
CA ASP A 322 4.14 -19.95 -8.51
C ASP A 322 3.87 -20.29 -9.99
N GLY A 323 4.93 -20.53 -10.77
CA GLY A 323 4.87 -20.84 -12.21
C GLY A 323 5.11 -19.62 -13.12
N ILE A 324 5.39 -18.45 -12.55
CA ILE A 324 5.54 -17.18 -13.27
C ILE A 324 7.03 -16.78 -13.31
N PRO A 325 7.64 -16.67 -14.52
CA PRO A 325 8.98 -16.09 -14.67
C PRO A 325 8.97 -14.64 -14.15
N THR A 326 9.87 -14.35 -13.21
CA THR A 326 9.87 -13.09 -12.47
C THR A 326 11.28 -12.52 -12.34
N ALA A 327 11.50 -11.33 -12.89
CA ALA A 327 12.75 -10.59 -12.70
C ALA A 327 12.72 -9.84 -11.36
N VAL A 328 13.83 -9.82 -10.63
CA VAL A 328 13.97 -9.03 -9.40
C VAL A 328 15.01 -7.93 -9.61
N ILE A 329 14.59 -6.67 -9.48
CA ILE A 329 15.43 -5.50 -9.71
C ILE A 329 15.39 -4.56 -8.50
N ASP A 330 16.41 -3.72 -8.37
CA ASP A 330 16.52 -2.78 -7.23
C ASP A 330 15.77 -1.47 -7.44
N SER A 331 15.51 -1.08 -8.70
CA SER A 331 14.86 0.18 -9.05
C SER A 331 14.20 0.11 -10.42
N MET A 332 13.07 0.83 -10.57
CA MET A 332 12.41 1.04 -11.86
C MET A 332 13.31 1.66 -12.92
N LYS A 333 14.34 2.41 -12.53
CA LYS A 333 15.31 3.01 -13.47
C LYS A 333 16.06 1.98 -14.31
N LYS A 334 16.10 0.72 -13.88
CA LYS A 334 16.78 -0.39 -14.57
C LYS A 334 15.85 -1.22 -15.44
N ILE A 335 14.59 -0.83 -15.58
CA ILE A 335 13.67 -1.52 -16.49
C ILE A 335 14.01 -1.07 -17.92
N ASP A 336 14.75 -1.93 -18.61
CA ASP A 336 14.87 -1.91 -20.06
C ASP A 336 13.60 -2.57 -20.62
N LEU A 337 12.67 -1.73 -21.12
CA LEU A 337 11.45 -2.14 -21.82
C LEU A 337 11.65 -2.10 -23.32
#